data_AF-A0A238J5S6-F1
#
_entry.id   AF-A0A238J5S6-F1
#
_cell.length_a   1.000
_cell.length_b   1.000
_cell.length_c   1.000
_cell.angle_alpha   90.00
_cell.angle_beta   90.00
_cell.angle_gamma   90.00
#
_symmetry.space_group_name_H-M   'P 1'
#
loop_
_entity.id
_entity.type
_entity.pdbx_description
1 polymer ?
#
loop_
_entity_poly.entity_id
_entity_poly.type
_entity_poly.pdbx_seq_one_letter_code
_entity_poly.pdbx_strand_id
1 'polypeptide(L)'
;MPNTQKIATCCYCGSRAALVLRGTDRHELACASCGAPLHELKMLRSDAHGDRELVHPSAIRLSKKPSKQHRAPKSKPRKGKKSLKHRFKSSIWDIAEDVFEDVFDIFD
;
A
#
# COMPACT_ATOMS: atom_id res chain seq x y z
N MET A 1 30.59 -41.42 -6.21
CA MET A 1 30.19 -40.73 -4.96
C MET A 1 29.57 -39.40 -5.34
N PRO A 2 28.35 -39.07 -4.88
CA PRO A 2 27.75 -37.77 -5.19
C PRO A 2 28.59 -36.65 -4.57
N ASN A 3 29.04 -35.71 -5.40
CA ASN A 3 29.77 -34.53 -4.94
C ASN A 3 28.80 -33.62 -4.19
N THR A 4 28.96 -33.47 -2.88
CA THR A 4 28.09 -32.61 -2.08
C THR A 4 28.51 -31.16 -2.26
N GLN A 5 27.70 -30.40 -3.01
CA GLN A 5 27.87 -28.96 -3.15
C GLN A 5 27.16 -28.25 -2.00
N LYS A 6 27.89 -27.42 -1.25
CA LYS A 6 27.34 -26.61 -0.15
C LYS A 6 27.57 -25.14 -0.43
N ILE A 7 26.58 -24.30 -0.12
CA ILE A 7 26.72 -22.85 -0.21
C ILE A 7 27.18 -22.34 1.17
N ALA A 8 28.26 -21.56 1.17
CA ALA A 8 28.83 -20.92 2.35
C ALA A 8 28.77 -19.39 2.22
N THR A 9 28.62 -18.71 3.35
CA THR A 9 28.76 -17.25 3.47
C THR A 9 29.82 -16.93 4.52
N CYS A 10 30.73 -16.00 4.22
CA CYS A 10 31.74 -15.56 5.17
C CYS A 10 31.14 -14.63 6.22
N CYS A 11 31.37 -14.93 7.51
CA CYS A 11 30.90 -14.12 8.63
C CYS A 11 31.55 -12.73 8.70
N TYR A 12 32.73 -12.55 8.09
CA TYR A 12 33.47 -11.30 8.13
C TYR A 12 33.09 -10.36 6.98
N CYS A 13 33.21 -10.83 5.73
CA CYS A 13 33.04 -9.99 4.55
C CYS A 13 31.72 -10.23 3.80
N GLY A 14 30.90 -11.19 4.24
CA GLY A 14 29.62 -11.51 3.60
C GLY A 14 29.73 -12.21 2.23
N SER A 15 30.95 -12.53 1.76
CA SER A 15 31.15 -13.21 0.48
C SER A 15 30.41 -14.55 0.44
N ARG A 16 29.70 -14.83 -0.65
CA ARG A 16 28.95 -16.07 -0.85
C ARG A 16 29.63 -16.95 -1.89
N ALA A 17 29.95 -18.18 -1.52
CA ALA A 17 30.65 -19.13 -2.40
C ALA A 17 29.93 -20.48 -2.40
N ALA A 18 29.92 -21.15 -3.55
CA ALA A 18 29.48 -22.53 -3.67
C ALA A 18 30.71 -23.45 -3.66
N LEU A 19 30.79 -24.30 -2.64
CA LEU A 19 31.94 -25.16 -2.38
C LEU A 19 31.57 -26.60 -2.72
N VAL A 20 32.39 -27.25 -3.54
CA VAL A 20 32.24 -28.66 -3.90
C VAL A 20 33.21 -29.47 -3.05
N LEU A 21 32.70 -30.22 -2.07
CA LEU A 21 33.54 -31.08 -1.25
C LEU A 21 33.92 -32.32 -2.06
N ARG A 22 35.19 -32.41 -2.46
CA ARG A 22 35.78 -33.56 -3.16
C ARG A 22 36.70 -34.29 -2.19
N GLY A 23 36.35 -35.52 -1.80
CA GLY A 23 37.17 -36.36 -0.91
C GLY A 23 36.46 -36.75 0.39
N THR A 24 37.15 -37.54 1.21
CA THR A 24 36.66 -38.08 2.49
C THR A 24 37.18 -37.32 3.71
N ASP A 25 38.19 -36.46 3.52
CA ASP A 25 38.89 -35.80 4.61
C ASP A 25 38.24 -34.48 5.03
N ARG A 26 38.40 -34.14 6.32
CA ARG A 26 37.93 -32.88 6.90
C ARG A 26 38.83 -31.74 6.44
N HIS A 27 38.34 -30.92 5.52
CA HIS A 27 39.03 -29.71 5.06
C HIS A 27 38.51 -28.51 5.85
N GLU A 28 39.42 -27.71 6.42
CA GLU A 28 39.09 -26.40 6.95
C GLU A 28 38.94 -25.41 5.79
N LEU A 29 37.76 -24.82 5.65
CA LEU A 29 37.43 -23.92 4.55
C LEU A 29 37.79 -22.48 4.97
N ALA A 30 38.58 -21.78 4.16
CA ALA A 30 38.87 -20.36 4.33
C ALA A 30 38.20 -19.52 3.24
N CYS A 31 37.72 -18.33 3.59
CA CYS A 31 37.21 -17.37 2.61
C CYS A 31 38.34 -16.90 1.69
N ALA A 32 38.17 -16.97 0.36
CA ALA A 32 39.17 -16.48 -0.59
C ALA A 32 39.37 -14.95 -0.54
N SER A 33 38.37 -14.18 -0.08
CA SER A 33 38.44 -12.72 -0.05
C SER A 33 39.10 -12.16 1.22
N CYS A 34 38.90 -12.78 2.38
CA CYS A 34 39.44 -12.28 3.65
C CYS A 34 40.23 -13.30 4.48
N GLY A 35 40.35 -14.54 4.00
CA GLY A 35 41.07 -15.61 4.70
C GLY A 35 40.37 -16.15 5.95
N ALA A 36 39.25 -15.57 6.38
CA ALA A 36 38.56 -16.00 7.60
C ALA A 36 38.08 -17.45 7.48
N PRO A 37 38.25 -18.28 8.53
CA PRO A 37 37.78 -19.65 8.50
C PRO A 37 36.24 -19.70 8.50
N LEU A 38 35.68 -20.62 7.72
CA LEU A 38 34.24 -20.85 7.55
C LEU A 38 33.80 -22.02 8.45
N HIS A 39 33.87 -21.80 9.76
CA HIS A 39 33.53 -22.82 10.77
C HIS A 39 32.02 -23.01 10.93
N GLU A 40 31.22 -21.95 10.72
CA GLU A 40 29.77 -21.99 10.90
C GLU A 40 29.04 -21.79 9.57
N LEU A 41 28.68 -22.91 8.95
CA LEU A 41 27.88 -22.94 7.72
C LEU A 41 26.39 -23.01 8.07
N LYS A 42 25.64 -21.93 7.83
CA LYS A 42 24.19 -21.97 7.89
C LYS A 42 23.65 -22.75 6.70
N MET A 43 23.00 -23.89 6.94
CA MET A 43 22.28 -24.60 5.88
C MET A 43 21.16 -23.72 5.35
N LEU A 44 21.31 -23.30 4.10
CA LEU A 44 20.23 -22.68 3.35
C LEU A 44 19.31 -23.77 2.84
N ARG A 45 18.00 -23.55 2.95
CA ARG A 45 17.04 -24.53 2.47
C ARG A 45 17.18 -24.68 0.95
N SER A 46 17.10 -25.91 0.46
CA SER A 46 17.17 -26.24 -0.97
C SER A 46 15.80 -26.23 -1.66
N ASP A 47 14.72 -26.00 -0.93
CA ASP A 47 13.36 -25.82 -1.47
C ASP A 47 13.04 -24.34 -1.75
N ALA A 48 13.98 -23.47 -1.38
CA ALA A 48 13.88 -22.03 -1.39
C ALA A 48 14.24 -21.40 -2.75
N HIS A 49 13.85 -22.06 -3.84
CA HIS A 49 14.09 -21.63 -5.21
C HIS A 49 12.83 -20.97 -5.79
N GLY A 50 13.00 -19.85 -6.50
CA GLY A 50 11.91 -19.11 -7.15
C GLY A 50 11.96 -17.60 -6.89
N ASP A 51 11.10 -16.86 -7.58
CA ASP A 51 10.87 -15.44 -7.33
C ASP A 51 10.23 -15.28 -5.95
N ARG A 52 11.07 -14.93 -4.97
CA ARG A 52 10.61 -14.60 -3.63
C ARG A 52 10.19 -13.15 -3.65
N GLU A 53 8.94 -12.89 -3.31
CA GLU A 53 8.51 -11.53 -3.03
C GLU A 53 9.23 -11.03 -1.77
N LEU A 54 10.38 -10.37 -1.98
CA LEU A 54 11.25 -9.86 -0.90
C LEU A 54 10.53 -8.86 0.01
N VAL A 55 9.47 -8.24 -0.52
CA VAL A 55 8.66 -7.23 0.14
C VAL A 55 7.21 -7.43 -0.29
N HIS A 56 6.36 -7.93 0.61
CA HIS A 56 4.93 -7.82 0.37
C HIS A 56 4.57 -6.33 0.22
N PRO A 57 3.91 -5.94 -0.87
CA PRO A 57 3.58 -4.55 -1.11
C PRO A 57 2.68 -4.11 0.05
N SER A 58 3.17 -3.13 0.80
CA SER A 58 2.37 -2.51 1.86
C SER A 58 1.12 -1.91 1.22
N ALA A 59 -0.02 -1.90 1.91
CA ALA A 59 -1.27 -1.33 1.40
C ALA A 59 -1.11 0.11 0.85
N ILE A 60 -0.13 0.85 1.39
CA ILE A 60 0.30 2.18 0.95
C ILE A 60 0.88 2.15 -0.49
N ARG A 61 1.65 1.11 -0.84
CA ARG A 61 2.28 0.91 -2.17
C ARG A 61 1.35 0.31 -3.23
N LEU A 62 0.27 -0.38 -2.85
CA LEU A 62 -0.78 -0.84 -3.79
C LEU A 62 -1.63 0.30 -4.36
N SER A 63 -1.44 1.54 -3.89
CA SER A 63 -2.23 2.69 -4.34
C SER A 63 -1.92 3.14 -5.78
N LYS A 64 -1.04 2.46 -6.51
CA LYS A 64 -0.88 2.61 -7.97
C LYS A 64 -2.05 1.98 -8.74
N LYS A 65 -3.29 2.31 -8.33
CA LYS A 65 -4.41 2.31 -9.28
C LYS A 65 -3.94 3.20 -10.43
N PRO A 66 -4.08 2.79 -11.70
CA PRO A 66 -3.90 3.74 -12.79
C PRO A 66 -4.78 4.93 -12.43
N SER A 67 -4.20 6.13 -12.34
CA SER A 67 -4.98 7.35 -12.17
C SER A 67 -6.05 7.23 -13.24
N LYS A 68 -7.31 7.00 -12.84
CA LYS A 68 -8.42 6.91 -13.78
C LYS A 68 -8.28 8.19 -14.58
N GLN A 69 -7.90 8.07 -15.86
CA GLN A 69 -7.82 9.21 -16.77
C GLN A 69 -9.01 10.07 -16.45
N HIS A 70 -8.77 11.34 -16.13
CA HIS A 70 -9.78 12.31 -15.73
C HIS A 70 -10.97 12.18 -16.68
N ARG A 71 -11.96 11.35 -16.32
CA ARG A 71 -13.23 11.32 -17.04
C ARG A 71 -13.84 12.65 -16.66
N ALA A 72 -14.19 13.43 -17.67
CA ALA A 72 -14.87 14.70 -17.49
C ALA A 72 -15.94 14.52 -16.41
N PRO A 73 -15.97 15.40 -15.38
CA PRO A 73 -16.89 15.22 -14.27
C PRO A 73 -18.31 15.12 -14.84
N LYS A 74 -19.01 14.01 -14.55
CA LYS A 74 -20.45 13.92 -14.82
C LYS A 74 -21.08 15.16 -14.19
N SER A 75 -21.72 15.98 -15.02
CA SER A 75 -22.33 17.23 -14.56
C SER A 75 -23.25 16.91 -13.39
N LYS A 76 -22.92 17.45 -12.20
CA LYS A 76 -23.84 17.45 -11.07
C LYS A 76 -25.15 18.09 -11.55
N PRO A 77 -26.34 17.56 -11.19
CA PRO A 77 -27.57 18.27 -11.48
C PRO A 77 -27.45 19.66 -10.86
N ARG A 78 -27.46 20.69 -11.71
CA ARG A 78 -27.45 22.08 -11.24
C ARG A 78 -28.69 22.22 -10.37
N LYS A 79 -28.52 22.56 -9.08
CA LYS A 79 -29.63 22.97 -8.22
C LYS A 79 -30.43 23.99 -9.02
N GLY A 80 -31.66 23.62 -9.39
CA GLY A 80 -32.54 24.48 -10.17
C GLY A 80 -32.62 25.82 -9.47
N LYS A 81 -32.37 26.91 -10.21
CA LYS A 81 -32.56 28.26 -9.67
C LYS A 81 -34.01 28.32 -9.20
N LYS A 82 -34.23 28.38 -7.88
CA LYS A 82 -35.58 28.60 -7.33
C LYS A 82 -36.14 29.81 -8.06
N SER A 83 -37.24 29.61 -8.78
CA SER A 83 -37.80 30.68 -9.61
C SER A 83 -38.09 31.90 -8.74
N LEU A 84 -37.96 33.10 -9.29
CA LEU A 84 -38.24 34.36 -8.58
C LEU A 84 -39.60 34.32 -7.86
N LYS A 85 -40.57 33.56 -8.40
CA LYS A 85 -41.89 33.33 -7.79
C LYS A 85 -41.82 32.67 -6.40
N HIS A 86 -40.85 31.77 -6.17
CA HIS A 86 -40.67 31.14 -4.85
C HIS A 86 -40.12 32.12 -3.81
N ARG A 87 -39.33 33.13 -4.22
CA ARG A 87 -38.84 34.17 -3.31
C ARG A 87 -39.91 35.20 -2.97
N PHE A 88 -40.76 35.55 -3.93
CA PHE A 88 -41.87 36.46 -3.66
C PHE A 88 -42.96 35.80 -2.80
N LYS A 89 -43.26 34.52 -3.03
CA LYS A 89 -44.26 33.82 -2.22
C LYS A 89 -43.84 33.68 -0.76
N SER A 90 -42.57 33.41 -0.45
CA SER A 90 -42.12 33.36 0.94
C SER A 90 -42.31 34.69 1.64
N SER A 91 -41.85 35.80 1.04
CA SER A 91 -41.96 37.11 1.68
C SER A 91 -43.40 37.59 1.88
N ILE A 92 -44.33 37.25 0.96
CA ILE A 92 -45.75 37.59 1.15
C ILE A 92 -46.39 36.73 2.24
N TRP A 93 -45.98 35.47 2.36
CA TRP A 93 -46.51 34.57 3.38
C TRP A 93 -46.00 34.94 4.78
N ASP A 94 -44.72 35.27 4.91
CA ASP A 94 -44.13 35.70 6.19
C ASP A 94 -44.81 36.99 6.72
N ILE A 95 -45.05 37.98 5.84
CA ILE A 95 -45.78 39.21 6.22
C ILE A 95 -47.26 38.93 6.53
N ALA A 96 -47.86 37.98 5.81
CA ALA A 96 -49.25 37.60 6.06
C ALA A 96 -49.40 36.90 7.41
N GLU A 97 -48.45 36.06 7.82
CA GLU A 97 -48.48 35.41 9.14
C GLU A 97 -48.34 36.44 10.28
N ASP A 98 -47.35 37.34 10.21
CA ASP A 98 -47.16 38.38 11.23
C ASP A 98 -48.41 39.27 11.37
N VAL A 99 -48.98 39.72 10.25
CA VAL A 99 -50.18 40.56 10.27
C VAL A 99 -51.42 39.76 10.67
N PHE A 100 -51.52 38.48 10.31
CA PHE A 100 -52.68 37.67 10.66
C PHE A 100 -52.67 37.31 12.14
N GLU A 101 -51.52 37.00 12.76
CA GLU A 101 -51.43 36.79 14.20
C GLU A 101 -51.80 38.08 14.96
N ASP A 102 -51.23 39.23 14.59
CA ASP A 102 -51.54 40.52 15.24
C ASP A 102 -53.01 40.96 15.04
N VAL A 103 -53.61 40.67 13.88
CA VAL A 103 -55.02 41.01 13.60
C VAL A 103 -55.98 39.99 14.21
N PHE A 104 -55.60 38.73 14.36
CA PHE A 104 -56.46 37.71 14.96
C PHE A 104 -56.49 37.83 16.49
N ASP A 105 -55.38 38.25 17.13
CA ASP A 105 -55.35 38.58 18.57
C ASP A 105 -56.12 39.88 18.92
N ILE A 106 -56.40 40.75 17.94
CA ILE A 106 -57.16 42.00 18.16
C ILE A 106 -58.69 41.83 17.94
N PHE A 107 -59.11 40.69 17.38
CA PHE A 107 -60.51 40.40 17.02
C PHE A 107 -61.14 39.23 17.80
N ASP A 108 -60.43 38.68 18.80
CA ASP A 108 -60.98 37.85 19.91
C ASP A 108 -61.03 38.70 21.20
#